data_AF-A0ABC8TXA6-F1
#
_entry.id   AF-A0ABC8TXA6-F1
#
_cell.length_a   1.000
_cell.length_b   1.000
_cell.length_c   1.000
_cell.angle_alpha   90.00
_cell.angle_beta   90.00
_cell.angle_gamma   90.00
#
_symmetry.space_group_name_H-M   'P 1'
#
loop_
_entity.id
_entity.type
_entity.pdbx_description
1 polymer ?
#
loop_
_entity_poly.entity_id
_entity_poly.type
_entity_poly.pdbx_seq_one_letter_code
_entity_poly.pdbx_strand_id
1 'polypeptide(L)'
;MVLVKPRRSSSKNYWKAIEWVCRQVIGWVCTRSVVLRAATVLLSLSRSLCSRSSRMESQIKHAIVVKVMGRTGSRGQVTKEIEEALDMIMCLEDRNLTIKEDLYATALCVRLLRQYGYNVSQDIFIGFVDEMGNFRQSTNTNVKAMLELFEASHLALEGENTMDKAKMFSTENLKTVISNSNDSLAKQLSTALELPLHWRLEWYNVTKHIHGYGKVGNINTSLLKLAKLHFNMVQATHQKDLGEITRWWRNLGIARNLSFSRDRIIESYLFVVGLNFEPQYKCFRNWLAKVLSLMMTIDDVYDVYGSLQELELFTKAVDR
;
A
#
# COMPACT_ATOMS: atom_id res chain seq x y z
N MET A 1 -18.61 23.26 55.29
CA MET A 1 -18.29 21.83 55.43
C MET A 1 -19.57 21.01 55.26
N VAL A 2 -19.82 20.48 54.06
CA VAL A 2 -20.93 19.55 53.80
C VAL A 2 -20.38 18.44 52.92
N LEU A 3 -20.31 17.21 53.45
CA LEU A 3 -19.79 16.05 52.74
C LEU A 3 -20.90 15.41 51.90
N VAL A 4 -20.85 15.58 50.58
CA VAL A 4 -21.71 14.84 49.64
C VAL A 4 -21.01 13.54 49.22
N LYS A 5 -21.51 12.39 49.67
CA LYS A 5 -21.04 11.07 49.23
C LYS A 5 -21.30 10.87 47.72
N PRO A 6 -20.35 10.36 46.93
CA PRO A 6 -20.61 9.91 45.57
C PRO A 6 -21.56 8.70 45.55
N ARG A 7 -22.55 8.70 44.64
CA ARG A 7 -23.46 7.57 44.44
C ARG A 7 -22.73 6.40 43.76
N ARG A 8 -22.68 5.23 44.42
CA ARG A 8 -22.38 3.94 43.77
C ARG A 8 -23.55 3.50 42.87
N SER A 9 -23.45 3.64 41.54
CA SER A 9 -24.39 2.95 40.63
C SER A 9 -23.95 2.68 39.18
N SER A 10 -22.74 3.05 38.71
CA SER A 10 -22.35 2.87 37.29
C SER A 10 -21.63 1.56 36.95
N SER A 11 -20.84 0.97 37.86
CA SER A 11 -19.91 -0.13 37.51
C SER A 11 -20.57 -1.43 37.03
N LYS A 12 -21.83 -1.71 37.43
CA LYS A 12 -22.54 -2.95 37.03
C LYS A 12 -22.88 -3.04 35.54
N ASN A 13 -22.92 -1.93 34.81
CA ASN A 13 -23.14 -1.92 33.37
C ASN A 13 -21.83 -2.04 32.56
N TYR A 14 -20.72 -1.62 33.16
CA TYR A 14 -19.39 -1.58 32.54
C TYR A 14 -18.85 -2.99 32.29
N TRP A 15 -18.85 -3.84 33.33
CA TRP A 15 -18.40 -5.24 33.22
C TRP A 15 -19.25 -6.09 32.27
N LYS A 16 -20.54 -5.80 32.13
CA LYS A 16 -21.41 -6.46 31.14
C LYS A 16 -21.05 -6.11 29.70
N ALA A 17 -20.56 -4.90 29.44
CA ALA A 17 -20.07 -4.52 28.11
C ALA A 17 -18.76 -5.24 27.77
N ILE A 18 -17.85 -5.37 28.73
CA ILE A 18 -16.59 -6.11 28.58
C ILE A 18 -16.85 -7.60 28.33
N GLU A 19 -17.67 -8.24 29.17
CA GLU A 19 -18.03 -9.67 28.99
C GLU A 19 -18.73 -9.92 27.64
N TRP A 20 -19.53 -8.96 27.17
CA TRP A 20 -20.16 -9.02 25.85
C TRP A 20 -19.13 -8.89 24.71
N VAL A 21 -18.12 -8.02 24.83
CA VAL A 21 -17.04 -7.89 23.84
C VAL A 21 -16.24 -9.19 23.72
N CYS A 22 -15.84 -9.80 24.85
CA CYS A 22 -15.14 -11.09 24.87
C CYS A 22 -15.96 -12.20 24.15
N ARG A 23 -17.28 -12.23 24.35
CA ARG A 23 -18.18 -13.19 23.69
C ARG A 23 -18.32 -12.99 22.17
N GLN A 24 -18.08 -11.80 21.63
CA GLN A 24 -18.16 -11.53 20.19
C GLN A 24 -16.87 -11.88 19.43
N VAL A 25 -15.73 -12.00 20.12
CA VAL A 25 -14.42 -12.28 19.49
C VAL A 25 -14.24 -13.76 19.14
N ILE A 26 -14.95 -14.66 19.81
CA ILE A 26 -14.81 -16.12 19.69
C ILE A 26 -15.85 -16.73 18.70
N GLY A 27 -16.71 -15.90 18.10
CA GLY A 27 -17.88 -16.34 17.33
C GLY A 27 -17.73 -16.41 15.80
N TRP A 28 -17.37 -17.61 15.30
CA TRP A 28 -17.79 -18.19 14.01
C TRP A 28 -17.10 -17.80 12.67
N VAL A 29 -17.10 -18.79 11.77
CA VAL A 29 -16.35 -18.90 10.50
C VAL A 29 -17.31 -19.26 9.34
N CYS A 30 -17.00 -18.82 8.09
CA CYS A 30 -17.68 -19.13 6.82
C CYS A 30 -19.12 -18.56 6.62
N THR A 31 -19.69 -18.33 5.42
CA THR A 31 -19.37 -18.85 4.07
C THR A 31 -19.76 -17.91 2.88
N ARG A 32 -19.01 -18.05 1.76
CA ARG A 32 -19.20 -17.67 0.32
C ARG A 32 -20.54 -17.10 -0.26
N SER A 33 -20.41 -16.19 -1.24
CA SER A 33 -20.74 -16.36 -2.71
C SER A 33 -21.51 -15.20 -3.41
N VAL A 34 -21.44 -15.19 -4.76
CA VAL A 34 -22.12 -14.31 -5.76
C VAL A 34 -21.56 -12.87 -5.79
N VAL A 35 -21.11 -12.27 -6.91
CA VAL A 35 -21.64 -12.18 -8.29
C VAL A 35 -20.55 -12.43 -9.36
N LEU A 36 -20.90 -13.10 -10.46
CA LEU A 36 -20.03 -13.27 -11.63
C LEU A 36 -20.86 -13.20 -12.92
N ARG A 37 -20.92 -12.02 -13.56
CA ARG A 37 -21.48 -11.72 -14.90
C ARG A 37 -21.30 -10.22 -15.23
N ALA A 38 -20.10 -9.83 -15.67
CA ALA A 38 -19.81 -8.49 -16.21
C ALA A 38 -18.46 -8.42 -16.97
N ALA A 39 -17.45 -9.17 -16.52
CA ALA A 39 -16.06 -9.00 -16.95
C ALA A 39 -15.72 -9.48 -18.38
N THR A 40 -16.58 -10.28 -19.03
CA THR A 40 -16.22 -11.02 -20.26
C THR A 40 -16.13 -10.15 -21.53
N VAL A 41 -16.70 -8.94 -21.53
CA VAL A 41 -16.89 -8.15 -22.77
C VAL A 41 -15.73 -7.18 -23.07
N LEU A 42 -14.87 -6.86 -22.09
CA LEU A 42 -13.83 -5.83 -22.24
C LEU A 42 -12.40 -6.37 -22.52
N LEU A 43 -12.17 -7.67 -22.40
CA LEU A 43 -10.84 -8.30 -22.54
C LEU A 43 -10.43 -8.61 -23.99
N SER A 44 -11.27 -8.30 -24.98
CA SER A 44 -10.94 -8.48 -26.41
C SER A 44 -10.04 -7.38 -26.98
N LEU A 45 -9.89 -6.25 -26.27
CA LEU A 45 -9.18 -5.05 -26.76
C LEU A 45 -7.70 -4.96 -26.34
N SER A 46 -7.19 -5.84 -25.47
CA SER A 46 -5.78 -5.82 -25.01
C SER A 46 -4.81 -6.56 -25.96
N ARG A 47 -5.31 -7.36 -26.91
CA ARG A 47 -4.51 -8.36 -27.65
C ARG A 47 -3.71 -7.83 -28.86
N SER A 48 -3.84 -6.57 -29.24
CA SER A 48 -3.04 -5.98 -30.34
C SER A 48 -2.20 -4.80 -29.84
N LEU A 49 -0.86 -4.87 -29.99
CA LEU A 49 0.10 -3.76 -30.26
C LEU A 49 1.57 -4.25 -30.06
N CYS A 50 2.34 -4.36 -31.16
CA CYS A 50 3.49 -5.29 -31.40
C CYS A 50 5.00 -4.87 -31.17
N SER A 51 5.40 -3.58 -31.21
CA SER A 51 6.78 -3.20 -31.67
C SER A 51 7.70 -2.33 -30.76
N ARG A 52 8.93 -2.83 -30.49
CA ARG A 52 10.23 -2.26 -30.01
C ARG A 52 10.38 -0.91 -29.22
N SER A 53 11.28 -0.95 -28.23
CA SER A 53 11.97 0.13 -27.48
C SER A 53 11.12 1.17 -26.74
N SER A 54 10.54 2.18 -27.40
CA SER A 54 9.60 3.13 -26.76
C SER A 54 8.40 2.41 -26.12
N ARG A 55 8.14 1.21 -26.63
CA ARG A 55 7.16 0.26 -26.12
C ARG A 55 7.49 -0.33 -24.75
N MET A 56 8.75 -0.37 -24.28
CA MET A 56 9.04 -0.91 -22.94
C MET A 56 8.62 0.06 -21.83
N GLU A 57 8.92 1.36 -21.97
CA GLU A 57 8.39 2.40 -21.07
C GLU A 57 6.85 2.45 -21.16
N SER A 58 6.27 2.26 -22.35
CA SER A 58 4.82 2.17 -22.54
C SER A 58 4.20 0.91 -21.90
N GLN A 59 4.83 -0.26 -22.05
CA GLN A 59 4.40 -1.53 -21.45
C GLN A 59 4.56 -1.52 -19.94
N ILE A 60 5.57 -0.85 -19.39
CA ILE A 60 5.73 -0.72 -17.94
C ILE A 60 4.77 0.33 -17.37
N LYS A 61 4.55 1.47 -18.04
CA LYS A 61 3.45 2.37 -17.70
C LYS A 61 2.09 1.67 -17.80
N HIS A 62 1.91 0.81 -18.80
CA HIS A 62 0.74 -0.05 -18.93
C HIS A 62 0.66 -1.02 -17.74
N ALA A 63 1.72 -1.78 -17.42
CA ALA A 63 1.78 -2.68 -16.27
C ALA A 63 1.56 -1.97 -14.92
N ILE A 64 1.98 -0.71 -14.76
CA ILE A 64 1.71 0.11 -13.56
C ILE A 64 0.25 0.56 -13.51
N VAL A 65 -0.34 1.01 -14.62
CA VAL A 65 -1.78 1.35 -14.65
C VAL A 65 -2.65 0.08 -14.54
N VAL A 66 -2.18 -1.03 -15.10
CA VAL A 66 -2.78 -2.37 -15.01
C VAL A 66 -2.63 -2.93 -13.59
N LYS A 67 -1.52 -2.68 -12.88
CA LYS A 67 -1.38 -2.95 -11.43
C LYS A 67 -2.43 -2.19 -10.62
N VAL A 68 -2.58 -0.89 -10.88
CA VAL A 68 -3.62 -0.03 -10.26
C VAL A 68 -5.04 -0.55 -10.53
N MET A 69 -5.29 -1.21 -11.67
CA MET A 69 -6.58 -1.81 -12.03
C MET A 69 -6.71 -3.31 -11.66
N GLY A 70 -5.61 -3.96 -11.30
CA GLY A 70 -5.41 -5.38 -11.66
C GLY A 70 -5.77 -6.39 -10.59
N ARG A 71 -6.14 -5.94 -9.39
CA ARG A 71 -6.34 -6.84 -8.25
C ARG A 71 -7.80 -7.11 -7.85
N THR A 72 -8.80 -6.59 -8.56
CA THR A 72 -10.23 -6.91 -8.29
C THR A 72 -11.12 -7.11 -9.51
N GLY A 73 -11.87 -8.24 -9.51
CA GLY A 73 -13.05 -8.46 -10.35
C GLY A 73 -12.91 -9.58 -11.39
N SER A 74 -11.93 -9.48 -12.30
CA SER A 74 -11.58 -10.57 -13.22
C SER A 74 -10.49 -11.45 -12.57
N ARG A 75 -10.93 -12.59 -12.03
CA ARG A 75 -10.30 -13.35 -10.94
C ARG A 75 -8.99 -14.11 -11.27
N GLY A 76 -8.16 -13.57 -12.17
CA GLY A 76 -6.86 -14.12 -12.51
C GLY A 76 -6.25 -13.49 -13.76
N GLN A 77 -7.06 -12.97 -14.69
CA GLN A 77 -6.53 -12.59 -16.01
C GLN A 77 -5.62 -11.37 -15.99
N VAL A 78 -5.90 -10.36 -15.16
CA VAL A 78 -5.04 -9.16 -15.09
C VAL A 78 -3.78 -9.42 -14.25
N THR A 79 -3.89 -10.20 -13.17
CA THR A 79 -2.71 -10.69 -12.44
C THR A 79 -1.82 -11.52 -13.36
N LYS A 80 -2.41 -12.41 -14.16
CA LYS A 80 -1.72 -13.23 -15.16
C LYS A 80 -1.12 -12.41 -16.29
N GLU A 81 -1.76 -11.33 -16.75
CA GLU A 81 -1.17 -10.40 -17.73
C GLU A 81 0.04 -9.64 -17.15
N ILE A 82 0.06 -9.36 -15.85
CA ILE A 82 1.23 -8.80 -15.15
C ILE A 82 2.32 -9.87 -14.96
N GLU A 83 1.96 -11.09 -14.53
CA GLU A 83 2.89 -12.22 -14.39
C GLU A 83 3.53 -12.57 -15.74
N GLU A 84 2.75 -12.74 -16.82
CA GLU A 84 3.25 -12.96 -18.19
C GLU A 84 4.15 -11.82 -18.69
N ALA A 85 3.88 -10.57 -18.29
CA ALA A 85 4.75 -9.44 -18.62
C ALA A 85 6.06 -9.44 -17.81
N LEU A 86 6.03 -9.84 -16.54
CA LEU A 86 7.22 -9.98 -15.69
C LEU A 86 8.06 -11.18 -16.11
N ASP A 87 7.44 -12.32 -16.44
CA ASP A 87 8.09 -13.50 -17.03
C ASP A 87 8.75 -13.15 -18.37
N MET A 88 8.08 -12.35 -19.22
CA MET A 88 8.68 -11.83 -20.45
C MET A 88 9.90 -10.92 -20.16
N ILE A 89 9.84 -10.10 -19.12
CA ILE A 89 10.96 -9.24 -18.69
C ILE A 89 12.13 -10.11 -18.17
N MET A 90 11.88 -11.11 -17.32
CA MET A 90 12.89 -12.10 -16.89
C MET A 90 13.55 -12.79 -18.11
N CYS A 91 12.75 -13.23 -19.08
CA CYS A 91 13.25 -13.86 -20.30
C CYS A 91 14.07 -12.91 -21.20
N LEU A 92 13.94 -11.60 -21.04
CA LEU A 92 14.75 -10.59 -21.73
C LEU A 92 16.04 -10.26 -20.95
N GLU A 93 16.01 -10.35 -19.62
CA GLU A 93 17.17 -10.27 -18.74
C GLU A 93 18.14 -11.44 -19.00
N ASP A 94 17.65 -12.68 -18.95
CA ASP A 94 18.42 -13.91 -19.24
C ASP A 94 19.13 -13.86 -20.61
N ARG A 95 18.52 -13.17 -21.58
CA ARG A 95 19.06 -13.03 -22.95
C ARG A 95 20.04 -11.86 -23.11
N ASN A 96 20.29 -11.06 -22.07
CA ASN A 96 21.14 -9.85 -22.10
C ASN A 96 20.73 -8.78 -23.14
N LEU A 97 19.52 -8.83 -23.71
CA LEU A 97 19.27 -8.23 -25.04
C LEU A 97 19.12 -6.69 -25.09
N THR A 98 18.82 -6.01 -23.97
CA THR A 98 18.72 -4.54 -23.97
C THR A 98 18.84 -3.83 -22.61
N ILE A 99 18.78 -4.55 -21.47
CA ILE A 99 18.60 -3.89 -20.15
C ILE A 99 19.88 -3.21 -19.66
N LYS A 100 21.05 -3.83 -19.85
CA LYS A 100 22.33 -3.46 -19.19
C LYS A 100 22.91 -2.08 -19.55
N GLU A 101 22.39 -1.40 -20.57
CA GLU A 101 22.89 -0.07 -20.98
C GLU A 101 22.01 1.08 -20.47
N ASP A 102 20.76 0.82 -20.06
CA ASP A 102 19.84 1.83 -19.55
C ASP A 102 19.59 1.63 -18.04
N LEU A 103 20.14 2.55 -17.24
CA LEU A 103 19.98 2.55 -15.79
C LEU A 103 18.52 2.70 -15.35
N TYR A 104 17.72 3.52 -16.05
CA TYR A 104 16.31 3.70 -15.74
C TYR A 104 15.54 2.40 -15.99
N ALA A 105 15.76 1.77 -17.15
CA ALA A 105 15.15 0.47 -17.46
C ALA A 105 15.59 -0.62 -16.48
N THR A 106 16.88 -0.67 -16.11
CA THR A 106 17.43 -1.63 -15.15
C THR A 106 16.80 -1.46 -13.77
N ALA A 107 16.83 -0.24 -13.22
CA ALA A 107 16.27 0.04 -11.90
C ALA A 107 14.75 -0.24 -11.83
N LEU A 108 14.02 0.17 -12.87
CA LEU A 108 12.60 -0.10 -13.02
C LEU A 108 12.28 -1.61 -13.07
N CYS A 109 13.12 -2.37 -13.79
CA CYS A 109 13.05 -3.83 -13.87
C CYS A 109 13.22 -4.48 -12.50
N VAL A 110 14.35 -4.21 -11.83
CA VAL A 110 14.68 -4.71 -10.48
C VAL A 110 13.58 -4.36 -9.48
N ARG A 111 13.12 -3.11 -9.47
CA ARG A 111 12.07 -2.63 -8.56
C ARG A 111 10.77 -3.39 -8.75
N LEU A 112 10.36 -3.63 -9.99
CA LEU A 112 9.12 -4.35 -10.27
C LEU A 112 9.25 -5.84 -9.95
N LEU A 113 10.27 -6.51 -10.48
CA LEU A 113 10.49 -7.95 -10.26
C LEU A 113 10.56 -8.29 -8.77
N ARG A 114 11.38 -7.58 -7.98
CA ARG A 114 11.47 -7.78 -6.53
C ARG A 114 10.15 -7.45 -5.80
N GLN A 115 9.41 -6.42 -6.22
CA GLN A 115 8.11 -6.10 -5.63
C GLN A 115 7.05 -7.19 -5.88
N TYR A 116 7.24 -8.03 -6.90
CA TYR A 116 6.39 -9.20 -7.18
C TYR A 116 6.99 -10.52 -6.69
N GLY A 117 8.10 -10.50 -5.94
CA GLY A 117 8.70 -11.68 -5.32
C GLY A 117 9.69 -12.46 -6.20
N TYR A 118 10.07 -11.93 -7.37
CA TYR A 118 11.13 -12.53 -8.18
C TYR A 118 12.50 -12.25 -7.56
N ASN A 119 13.36 -13.27 -7.53
CA ASN A 119 14.71 -13.15 -7.02
C ASN A 119 15.67 -12.62 -8.11
N VAL A 120 15.99 -11.33 -8.04
CA VAL A 120 16.90 -10.64 -8.99
C VAL A 120 18.14 -10.20 -8.23
N SER A 121 19.33 -10.56 -8.71
CA SER A 121 20.60 -10.18 -8.04
C SER A 121 20.91 -8.69 -8.22
N GLN A 122 21.54 -8.07 -7.21
CA GLN A 122 22.19 -6.75 -7.33
C GLN A 122 23.25 -6.70 -8.45
N ASP A 123 23.78 -7.84 -8.89
CA ASP A 123 24.82 -7.95 -9.93
C ASP A 123 24.39 -7.40 -11.30
N ILE A 124 23.08 -7.27 -11.53
CA ILE A 124 22.53 -6.58 -12.70
C ILE A 124 23.05 -5.13 -12.82
N PHE A 125 23.45 -4.51 -11.70
CA PHE A 125 24.03 -3.17 -11.68
C PHE A 125 25.54 -3.10 -11.96
N ILE A 126 26.24 -4.22 -12.16
CA ILE A 126 27.71 -4.25 -12.37
C ILE A 126 28.14 -3.37 -13.58
N GLY A 127 27.31 -3.25 -14.62
CA GLY A 127 27.59 -2.37 -15.76
C GLY A 127 27.66 -0.86 -15.41
N PHE A 128 27.06 -0.46 -14.29
CA PHE A 128 26.93 0.94 -13.86
C PHE A 128 27.95 1.35 -12.79
N VAL A 129 28.75 0.42 -12.27
CA VAL A 129 29.77 0.68 -11.23
C VAL A 129 31.21 0.70 -11.78
N ASP A 130 32.10 1.43 -11.12
CA ASP A 130 33.54 1.44 -11.38
C ASP A 130 34.27 0.25 -10.72
N GLU A 131 35.59 0.21 -10.86
CA GLU A 131 36.46 -0.83 -10.28
C GLU A 131 36.49 -0.82 -8.74
N MET A 132 36.08 0.29 -8.10
CA MET A 132 35.89 0.40 -6.65
C MET A 132 34.46 0.00 -6.23
N GLY A 133 33.64 -0.44 -7.18
CA GLY A 133 32.24 -0.79 -6.99
C GLY A 133 31.34 0.40 -6.67
N ASN A 134 31.69 1.62 -7.07
CA ASN A 134 30.87 2.82 -6.88
C ASN A 134 30.14 3.18 -8.18
N PHE A 135 28.93 3.73 -8.10
CA PHE A 135 28.20 4.16 -9.30
C PHE A 135 28.96 5.27 -10.03
N ARG A 136 29.23 5.07 -11.33
CA ARG A 136 30.03 6.02 -12.12
C ARG A 136 29.25 7.31 -12.29
N GLN A 137 29.91 8.47 -12.21
CA GLN A 137 29.22 9.76 -12.43
C GLN A 137 28.58 9.88 -13.82
N SER A 138 29.11 9.16 -14.82
CA SER A 138 28.49 9.05 -16.16
C SER A 138 27.12 8.35 -16.17
N THR A 139 26.73 7.64 -15.10
CA THR A 139 25.40 7.02 -14.97
C THR A 139 24.36 7.98 -14.40
N ASN A 140 24.70 9.24 -14.11
CA ASN A 140 23.73 10.30 -13.83
C ASN A 140 23.02 10.74 -15.14
N THR A 141 22.22 9.84 -15.70
CA THR A 141 21.68 9.95 -17.07
C THR A 141 20.40 10.78 -17.17
N ASN A 142 19.63 10.89 -16.09
CA ASN A 142 18.49 11.81 -15.92
C ASN A 142 18.02 11.79 -14.46
N VAL A 143 17.35 12.86 -14.01
CA VAL A 143 16.53 12.88 -12.78
C VAL A 143 15.60 11.66 -12.69
N LYS A 144 15.00 11.23 -13.81
CA LYS A 144 14.16 10.01 -13.87
C LYS A 144 14.93 8.73 -13.53
N ALA A 145 16.16 8.57 -14.03
CA ALA A 145 16.98 7.39 -13.75
C ALA A 145 17.42 7.37 -12.29
N MET A 146 17.81 8.53 -11.73
CA MET A 146 18.16 8.65 -10.32
C MET A 146 16.97 8.37 -9.40
N LEU A 147 15.78 8.88 -9.73
CA LEU A 147 14.56 8.58 -8.98
C LEU A 147 14.25 7.09 -9.00
N GLU A 148 14.33 6.43 -10.15
CA GLU A 148 13.98 5.02 -10.25
C GLU A 148 15.04 4.11 -9.59
N LEU A 149 16.33 4.50 -9.63
CA LEU A 149 17.39 3.84 -8.86
C LEU A 149 17.18 3.98 -7.35
N PHE A 150 16.79 5.17 -6.87
CA PHE A 150 16.41 5.40 -5.48
C PHE A 150 15.24 4.49 -5.09
N GLU A 151 14.18 4.44 -5.89
CA GLU A 151 13.01 3.61 -5.61
C GLU A 151 13.31 2.09 -5.67
N ALA A 152 14.23 1.65 -6.54
CA ALA A 152 14.70 0.26 -6.59
C ALA A 152 15.56 -0.12 -5.39
N SER A 153 16.44 0.79 -4.93
CA SER A 153 17.34 0.56 -3.79
C SER A 153 16.61 0.29 -2.47
N HIS A 154 15.34 0.68 -2.35
CA HIS A 154 14.51 0.39 -1.18
C HIS A 154 13.95 -1.04 -1.12
N LEU A 155 14.27 -1.88 -2.12
CA LEU A 155 14.04 -3.32 -2.12
C LEU A 155 15.36 -4.11 -1.95
N ALA A 156 16.39 -3.50 -1.35
CA ALA A 156 17.62 -4.16 -0.95
C ALA A 156 17.35 -5.30 0.05
N LEU A 157 18.12 -6.38 -0.06
CA LEU A 157 18.23 -7.45 0.92
C LEU A 157 19.47 -7.25 1.80
N GLU A 158 19.52 -7.94 2.94
CA GLU A 158 20.66 -7.87 3.85
C GLU A 158 21.96 -8.35 3.15
N GLY A 159 23.03 -7.55 3.26
CA GLY A 159 24.32 -7.81 2.61
C GLY A 159 24.47 -7.25 1.18
N GLU A 160 23.45 -6.58 0.62
CA GLU A 160 23.51 -6.01 -0.73
C GLU A 160 24.19 -4.64 -0.81
N ASN A 161 25.51 -4.64 -0.60
CA ASN A 161 26.37 -3.45 -0.64
C ASN A 161 26.19 -2.57 -1.90
N THR A 162 25.89 -3.16 -3.07
CA THR A 162 25.65 -2.40 -4.31
C THR A 162 24.33 -1.63 -4.23
N MET A 163 23.31 -2.18 -3.57
CA MET A 163 22.02 -1.51 -3.38
C MET A 163 22.12 -0.36 -2.36
N ASP A 164 22.92 -0.52 -1.31
CA ASP A 164 23.21 0.59 -0.38
C ASP A 164 23.97 1.73 -1.07
N LYS A 165 24.97 1.41 -1.89
CA LYS A 165 25.66 2.41 -2.74
C LYS A 165 24.72 3.06 -3.75
N ALA A 166 23.81 2.30 -4.36
CA ALA A 166 22.77 2.84 -5.25
C ALA A 166 21.86 3.85 -4.54
N LYS A 167 21.47 3.54 -3.29
CA LYS A 167 20.67 4.41 -2.43
C LYS A 167 21.40 5.71 -2.11
N MET A 168 22.67 5.65 -1.70
CA MET A 168 23.48 6.84 -1.41
C MET A 168 23.63 7.71 -2.67
N PHE A 169 24.13 7.13 -3.76
CA PHE A 169 24.39 7.82 -5.02
C PHE A 169 23.15 8.51 -5.59
N SER A 170 22.02 7.81 -5.66
CA SER A 170 20.76 8.39 -6.14
C SER A 170 20.24 9.49 -5.19
N THR A 171 20.31 9.28 -3.87
CA THR A 171 19.87 10.29 -2.88
C THR A 171 20.66 11.58 -3.00
N GLU A 172 21.98 11.51 -3.17
CA GLU A 172 22.84 12.69 -3.32
C GLU A 172 22.50 13.46 -4.60
N ASN A 173 22.46 12.78 -5.74
CA ASN A 173 22.11 13.40 -7.02
C ASN A 173 20.71 14.04 -7.00
N LEU A 174 19.72 13.37 -6.40
CA LEU A 174 18.36 13.92 -6.26
C LEU A 174 18.33 15.15 -5.35
N LYS A 175 19.12 15.18 -4.26
CA LYS A 175 19.25 16.38 -3.40
C LYS A 175 19.88 17.55 -4.16
N THR A 176 20.93 17.32 -4.95
CA THR A 176 21.51 18.37 -5.82
C THR A 176 20.49 18.93 -6.80
N VAL A 177 19.66 18.09 -7.41
CA VAL A 177 18.56 18.53 -8.29
C VAL A 177 17.52 19.36 -7.54
N ILE A 178 17.15 18.97 -6.32
CA ILE A 178 16.23 19.72 -5.45
C ILE A 178 16.81 21.11 -5.12
N SER A 179 18.08 21.19 -4.69
CA SER A 179 18.75 22.46 -4.37
C SER A 179 18.84 23.43 -5.55
N ASN A 180 18.88 22.91 -6.78
CA ASN A 180 18.97 23.69 -8.02
C ASN A 180 17.60 23.94 -8.70
N SER A 181 16.48 23.54 -8.09
CA SER A 181 15.14 23.61 -8.68
C SER A 181 14.13 24.31 -7.75
N ASN A 182 13.50 25.40 -8.22
CA ASN A 182 12.54 26.18 -7.40
C ASN A 182 11.08 25.72 -7.53
N ASP A 183 10.80 24.73 -8.39
CA ASP A 183 9.45 24.45 -8.91
C ASP A 183 8.82 23.14 -8.38
N SER A 184 7.63 22.82 -8.90
CA SER A 184 6.85 21.59 -8.64
C SER A 184 7.66 20.28 -8.70
N LEU A 185 8.74 20.23 -9.49
CA LEU A 185 9.64 19.07 -9.54
C LEU A 185 10.36 18.84 -8.20
N ALA A 186 10.93 19.89 -7.59
CA ALA A 186 11.62 19.77 -6.30
C ALA A 186 10.69 19.20 -5.22
N LYS A 187 9.44 19.67 -5.16
CA LYS A 187 8.42 19.15 -4.24
C LYS A 187 8.11 17.66 -4.48
N GLN A 188 8.05 17.22 -5.73
CA GLN A 188 7.85 15.80 -6.06
C GLN A 188 9.03 14.94 -5.62
N LEU A 189 10.26 15.39 -5.86
CA LEU A 189 11.48 14.69 -5.46
C LEU A 189 11.64 14.64 -3.93
N SER A 190 11.40 15.74 -3.21
CA SER A 190 11.42 15.73 -1.74
C SER A 190 10.40 14.75 -1.17
N THR A 191 9.19 14.67 -1.75
CA THR A 191 8.18 13.69 -1.34
C THR A 191 8.64 12.24 -1.60
N ALA A 192 9.42 12.00 -2.67
CA ALA A 192 10.03 10.70 -2.95
C ALA A 192 11.10 10.33 -1.91
N LEU A 193 12.02 11.27 -1.62
CA LEU A 193 13.08 11.06 -0.64
C LEU A 193 12.58 10.90 0.80
N GLU A 194 11.45 11.51 1.16
CA GLU A 194 10.81 11.37 2.48
C GLU A 194 10.22 9.96 2.71
N LEU A 195 9.57 9.39 1.68
CA LEU A 195 8.95 8.07 1.78
C LEU A 195 8.95 7.40 0.39
N PRO A 196 9.78 6.36 0.15
CA PRO A 196 9.86 5.65 -1.13
C PRO A 196 8.56 4.90 -1.44
N LEU A 197 8.25 4.72 -2.73
CA LEU A 197 7.09 3.98 -3.24
C LEU A 197 6.93 2.59 -2.62
N HIS A 198 8.02 1.88 -2.33
CA HIS A 198 7.95 0.55 -1.73
C HIS A 198 7.33 0.55 -0.32
N TRP A 199 7.51 1.63 0.45
CA TRP A 199 6.98 1.78 1.81
C TRP A 199 5.63 2.52 1.85
N ARG A 200 5.12 2.98 0.69
CA ARG A 200 3.84 3.67 0.59
C ARG A 200 2.68 2.68 0.50
N LEU A 201 1.63 2.96 1.26
CA LEU A 201 0.32 2.34 1.08
C LEU A 201 -0.21 2.68 -0.32
N GLU A 202 -0.32 1.67 -1.19
CA GLU A 202 -0.52 1.82 -2.63
C GLU A 202 -1.82 2.57 -2.96
N TRP A 203 -2.92 2.20 -2.29
CA TRP A 203 -4.25 2.79 -2.48
C TRP A 203 -4.27 4.32 -2.44
N TYR A 204 -3.56 4.91 -1.48
CA TYR A 204 -3.54 6.36 -1.27
C TYR A 204 -2.68 7.13 -2.29
N ASN A 205 -1.98 6.43 -3.16
CA ASN A 205 -1.20 7.02 -4.25
C ASN A 205 -1.83 6.79 -5.63
N VAL A 206 -2.82 5.89 -5.76
CA VAL A 206 -3.55 5.61 -7.00
C VAL A 206 -4.04 6.88 -7.69
N THR A 207 -4.65 7.82 -6.95
CA THR A 207 -5.16 9.09 -7.51
C THR A 207 -4.05 9.98 -8.07
N LYS A 208 -2.88 10.03 -7.39
CA LYS A 208 -1.68 10.74 -7.86
C LYS A 208 -1.15 10.11 -9.15
N HIS A 209 -1.10 8.78 -9.23
CA HIS A 209 -0.67 8.06 -10.43
C HIS A 209 -1.64 8.27 -11.61
N ILE A 210 -2.96 8.17 -11.39
CA ILE A 210 -3.98 8.45 -12.41
C ILE A 210 -3.88 9.90 -12.92
N HIS A 211 -3.68 10.87 -12.03
CA HIS A 211 -3.52 12.27 -12.39
C HIS A 211 -2.21 12.56 -13.14
N GLY A 212 -1.11 11.94 -12.70
CA GLY A 212 0.20 12.03 -13.37
C GLY A 212 0.18 11.41 -14.77
N TYR A 213 -0.38 10.21 -14.91
CA TYR A 213 -0.57 9.56 -16.21
C TYR A 213 -1.43 10.42 -17.15
N GLY A 214 -2.47 11.08 -16.63
CA GLY A 214 -3.30 12.03 -17.38
C GLY A 214 -2.61 13.31 -17.87
N LYS A 215 -1.32 13.53 -17.59
CA LYS A 215 -0.51 14.67 -18.05
C LYS A 215 0.59 14.30 -19.06
N VAL A 216 0.77 13.02 -19.37
CA VAL A 216 1.84 12.56 -20.28
C VAL A 216 1.47 12.86 -21.74
N GLY A 217 2.44 13.09 -22.62
CA GLY A 217 2.19 13.13 -24.07
C GLY A 217 1.81 11.73 -24.60
N ASN A 218 0.84 11.65 -25.51
CA ASN A 218 0.36 10.38 -26.12
C ASN A 218 -0.29 9.39 -25.13
N ILE A 219 -1.34 9.84 -24.41
CA ILE A 219 -2.09 9.02 -23.45
C ILE A 219 -3.06 8.05 -24.15
N ASN A 220 -3.04 6.77 -23.74
CA ASN A 220 -4.17 5.86 -24.00
C ASN A 220 -5.38 6.30 -23.14
N THR A 221 -6.33 6.99 -23.78
CA THR A 221 -7.49 7.60 -23.11
C THR A 221 -8.49 6.57 -22.60
N SER A 222 -8.62 5.42 -23.25
CA SER A 222 -9.43 4.29 -22.79
C SER A 222 -8.88 3.71 -21.48
N LEU A 223 -7.55 3.57 -21.39
CA LEU A 223 -6.86 3.12 -20.17
C LEU A 223 -7.07 4.10 -19.00
N LEU A 224 -6.94 5.41 -19.25
CA LEU A 224 -7.20 6.45 -18.23
C LEU A 224 -8.67 6.44 -17.75
N LYS A 225 -9.63 6.23 -18.66
CA LYS A 225 -11.05 6.09 -18.31
C LYS A 225 -11.30 4.85 -17.46
N LEU A 226 -10.71 3.71 -17.83
CA LEU A 226 -10.84 2.45 -17.09
C LEU A 226 -10.27 2.57 -15.67
N ALA A 227 -9.07 3.15 -15.51
CA ALA A 227 -8.46 3.35 -14.20
C ALA A 227 -9.30 4.26 -13.28
N LYS A 228 -9.87 5.34 -13.82
CA LYS A 228 -10.79 6.23 -13.07
C LYS A 228 -12.08 5.51 -12.65
N LEU A 229 -12.69 4.74 -13.55
CA LEU A 229 -13.91 3.97 -13.28
C LEU A 229 -13.65 2.93 -12.19
N HIS A 230 -12.56 2.16 -12.32
CA HIS A 230 -12.16 1.13 -11.36
C HIS A 230 -11.89 1.71 -9.96
N PHE A 231 -11.12 2.80 -9.86
CA PHE A 231 -10.91 3.50 -8.60
C PHE A 231 -12.22 3.91 -7.93
N ASN A 232 -13.16 4.51 -8.69
CA ASN A 232 -14.46 4.91 -8.16
C ASN A 232 -15.31 3.72 -7.69
N MET A 233 -15.28 2.57 -8.38
CA MET A 233 -15.98 1.36 -7.97
C MET A 233 -15.42 0.76 -6.68
N VAL A 234 -14.10 0.73 -6.52
CA VAL A 234 -13.42 0.27 -5.30
C VAL A 234 -13.71 1.23 -4.14
N GLN A 235 -13.59 2.53 -4.36
CA GLN A 235 -13.88 3.56 -3.37
C GLN A 235 -15.35 3.51 -2.89
N ALA A 236 -16.31 3.30 -3.79
CA ALA A 236 -17.72 3.12 -3.42
C ALA A 236 -17.95 1.85 -2.57
N THR A 237 -17.21 0.78 -2.86
CA THR A 237 -17.20 -0.44 -2.03
C THR A 237 -16.68 -0.13 -0.62
N HIS A 238 -15.58 0.60 -0.50
CA HIS A 238 -15.03 1.01 0.80
C HIS A 238 -15.95 1.94 1.59
N GLN A 239 -16.68 2.85 0.94
CA GLN A 239 -17.67 3.70 1.59
C GLN A 239 -18.84 2.89 2.15
N LYS A 240 -19.30 1.85 1.42
CA LYS A 240 -20.31 0.92 1.91
C LYS A 240 -19.82 0.11 3.12
N ASP A 241 -18.62 -0.47 3.01
CA ASP A 241 -17.97 -1.24 4.07
C ASP A 241 -17.78 -0.38 5.34
N LEU A 242 -17.29 0.85 5.20
CA LEU A 242 -17.18 1.82 6.30
C LEU A 242 -18.54 2.14 6.94
N GLY A 243 -19.59 2.30 6.13
CA GLY A 243 -20.95 2.51 6.64
C GLY A 243 -21.52 1.34 7.45
N GLU A 244 -21.07 0.11 7.18
CA GLU A 244 -21.36 -1.07 8.02
C GLU A 244 -20.57 -1.04 9.33
N ILE A 245 -19.27 -0.70 9.26
CA ILE A 245 -18.35 -0.68 10.41
C ILE A 245 -18.67 0.45 11.40
N THR A 246 -18.90 1.67 10.93
CA THR A 246 -19.30 2.80 11.79
C THR A 246 -20.67 2.54 12.45
N ARG A 247 -21.59 1.83 11.78
CA ARG A 247 -22.86 1.39 12.40
C ARG A 247 -22.64 0.36 13.50
N TRP A 248 -21.77 -0.63 13.28
CA TRP A 248 -21.37 -1.60 14.30
C TRP A 248 -20.78 -0.89 15.54
N TRP A 249 -19.78 -0.03 15.35
CA TRP A 249 -19.09 0.66 16.43
C TRP A 249 -20.03 1.54 17.27
N ARG A 250 -20.90 2.31 16.60
CA ARG A 250 -21.93 3.11 17.27
C ARG A 250 -22.91 2.25 18.08
N ASN A 251 -23.23 1.04 17.61
CA ASN A 251 -24.13 0.12 18.31
C ASN A 251 -23.47 -0.52 19.55
N LEU A 252 -22.13 -0.63 19.60
CA LEU A 252 -21.41 -1.02 20.83
C LEU A 252 -21.55 0.02 21.95
N GLY A 253 -21.68 1.29 21.56
CA GLY A 253 -21.71 2.41 22.50
C GLY A 253 -20.39 2.71 23.19
N ILE A 254 -19.26 2.11 22.77
CA ILE A 254 -17.94 2.31 23.40
C ILE A 254 -17.58 3.79 23.48
N ALA A 255 -17.59 4.52 22.36
CA ALA A 255 -17.31 5.95 22.32
C ALA A 255 -18.28 6.83 23.15
N ARG A 256 -19.45 6.31 23.56
CA ARG A 256 -20.40 7.00 24.44
C ARG A 256 -20.19 6.68 25.92
N ASN A 257 -19.83 5.43 26.21
CA ASN A 257 -19.71 4.91 27.57
C ASN A 257 -18.29 5.10 28.14
N LEU A 258 -17.28 5.12 27.27
CA LEU A 258 -15.86 5.23 27.59
C LEU A 258 -15.33 6.57 27.09
N SER A 259 -15.79 7.67 27.67
CA SER A 259 -15.47 9.04 27.20
C SER A 259 -14.00 9.44 27.34
N PHE A 260 -13.16 8.61 27.97
CA PHE A 260 -11.70 8.76 28.01
C PHE A 260 -11.01 8.16 26.76
N SER A 261 -11.67 7.24 26.06
CA SER A 261 -11.07 6.51 24.94
C SER A 261 -11.24 7.25 23.61
N ARG A 262 -10.24 7.12 22.75
CA ARG A 262 -10.17 7.74 21.41
C ARG A 262 -11.15 7.07 20.44
N ASP A 263 -12.16 7.80 19.95
CA ASP A 263 -13.02 7.31 18.86
C ASP A 263 -12.27 7.38 17.51
N ARG A 264 -11.74 6.24 17.06
CA ARG A 264 -10.85 6.13 15.88
C ARG A 264 -11.30 5.05 14.89
N ILE A 265 -12.62 4.78 14.81
CA ILE A 265 -13.15 3.72 13.94
C ILE A 265 -12.92 4.00 12.44
N ILE A 266 -12.93 5.27 12.03
CA ILE A 266 -12.72 5.67 10.63
C ILE A 266 -11.23 5.49 10.27
N GLU A 267 -10.34 5.94 11.13
CA GLU A 267 -8.88 5.82 11.00
C GLU A 267 -8.45 4.35 11.01
N SER A 268 -9.03 3.53 11.89
CA SER A 268 -8.85 2.07 11.91
C SER A 268 -9.22 1.45 10.56
N TYR A 269 -10.40 1.81 10.04
CA TYR A 269 -10.86 1.27 8.76
C TYR A 269 -10.00 1.75 7.58
N LEU A 270 -9.59 3.02 7.58
CA LEU A 270 -8.68 3.58 6.57
C LEU A 270 -7.31 2.89 6.60
N PHE A 271 -6.68 2.75 7.77
CA PHE A 271 -5.41 2.04 7.91
C PHE A 271 -5.45 0.65 7.25
N VAL A 272 -6.53 -0.10 7.48
CA VAL A 272 -6.69 -1.45 6.91
C VAL A 272 -7.06 -1.43 5.41
N VAL A 273 -7.77 -0.41 4.90
CA VAL A 273 -7.88 -0.18 3.44
C VAL A 273 -6.50 0.04 2.82
N GLY A 274 -5.60 0.74 3.51
CA GLY A 274 -4.22 0.91 3.06
C GLY A 274 -3.45 -0.40 2.90
N LEU A 275 -3.70 -1.38 3.79
CA LEU A 275 -3.10 -2.72 3.73
C LEU A 275 -3.70 -3.58 2.59
N ASN A 276 -5.04 -3.59 2.47
CA ASN A 276 -5.75 -4.46 1.52
C ASN A 276 -7.01 -3.76 0.95
N PHE A 277 -6.78 -2.87 -0.02
CA PHE A 277 -7.81 -2.11 -0.71
C PHE A 277 -8.65 -2.94 -1.69
N GLU A 278 -8.29 -4.20 -1.95
CA GLU A 278 -9.03 -5.01 -2.90
C GLU A 278 -10.41 -5.43 -2.35
N PRO A 279 -11.56 -5.07 -2.96
CA PRO A 279 -12.89 -5.57 -2.65
C PRO A 279 -13.03 -6.99 -2.08
N GLN A 280 -12.35 -8.03 -2.60
CA GLN A 280 -12.45 -9.39 -2.04
C GLN A 280 -12.04 -9.48 -0.55
N TYR A 281 -11.14 -8.61 -0.09
CA TYR A 281 -10.69 -8.57 1.31
C TYR A 281 -11.67 -7.80 2.23
N LYS A 282 -12.94 -7.60 1.84
CA LYS A 282 -13.98 -7.01 2.70
C LYS A 282 -14.02 -7.62 4.10
N CYS A 283 -14.03 -8.96 4.20
CA CYS A 283 -14.09 -9.62 5.51
C CYS A 283 -12.86 -9.32 6.36
N PHE A 284 -11.66 -9.33 5.76
CA PHE A 284 -10.41 -8.96 6.43
C PHE A 284 -10.44 -7.49 6.88
N ARG A 285 -10.77 -6.56 5.99
CA ARG A 285 -10.90 -5.13 6.31
C ARG A 285 -11.85 -4.88 7.48
N ASN A 286 -13.03 -5.48 7.38
CA ASN A 286 -14.07 -5.33 8.39
C ASN A 286 -13.66 -5.92 9.74
N TRP A 287 -12.98 -7.07 9.78
CA TRP A 287 -12.54 -7.67 11.05
C TRP A 287 -11.35 -6.94 11.66
N LEU A 288 -10.29 -6.67 10.89
CA LEU A 288 -9.10 -6.02 11.43
C LEU A 288 -9.40 -4.58 11.87
N ALA A 289 -10.28 -3.83 11.18
CA ALA A 289 -10.72 -2.52 11.65
C ALA A 289 -11.41 -2.58 13.03
N LYS A 290 -12.26 -3.58 13.26
CA LYS A 290 -12.91 -3.82 14.57
C LYS A 290 -11.88 -4.14 15.65
N VAL A 291 -10.95 -5.04 15.35
CA VAL A 291 -9.88 -5.46 16.27
C VAL A 291 -9.01 -4.25 16.65
N LEU A 292 -8.53 -3.47 15.68
CA LEU A 292 -7.72 -2.27 15.95
C LEU A 292 -8.46 -1.22 16.79
N SER A 293 -9.75 -0.98 16.54
CA SER A 293 -10.55 -0.06 17.37
C SER A 293 -10.71 -0.56 18.80
N LEU A 294 -10.91 -1.87 19.00
CA LEU A 294 -10.97 -2.46 20.35
C LEU A 294 -9.59 -2.45 21.04
N MET A 295 -8.51 -2.71 20.31
CA MET A 295 -7.14 -2.63 20.82
C MET A 295 -6.81 -1.23 21.30
N MET A 296 -7.12 -0.18 20.53
CA MET A 296 -6.91 1.21 20.98
C MET A 296 -7.76 1.59 22.20
N THR A 297 -8.97 1.03 22.34
CA THR A 297 -9.75 1.22 23.57
C THR A 297 -9.15 0.51 24.78
N ILE A 298 -8.52 -0.65 24.59
CA ILE A 298 -7.80 -1.35 25.67
C ILE A 298 -6.50 -0.62 26.01
N ASP A 299 -5.76 -0.14 25.00
CA ASP A 299 -4.59 0.75 25.12
C ASP A 299 -4.91 1.98 26.00
N ASP A 300 -6.03 2.68 25.71
CA ASP A 300 -6.53 3.79 26.55
C ASP A 300 -6.87 3.36 28.00
N VAL A 301 -7.30 2.12 28.21
CA VAL A 301 -7.56 1.60 29.56
C VAL A 301 -6.26 1.42 30.34
N TYR A 302 -5.20 0.85 29.73
CA TYR A 302 -3.93 0.62 30.41
C TYR A 302 -3.10 1.91 30.60
N ASP A 303 -3.00 2.76 29.57
CA ASP A 303 -2.06 3.88 29.56
C ASP A 303 -2.62 5.17 30.19
N VAL A 304 -3.96 5.35 30.18
CA VAL A 304 -4.59 6.62 30.54
C VAL A 304 -5.57 6.50 31.71
N TYR A 305 -6.36 5.43 31.79
CA TYR A 305 -7.53 5.40 32.67
C TYR A 305 -7.42 4.51 33.91
N GLY A 306 -6.92 3.28 33.77
CA GLY A 306 -6.98 2.26 34.80
C GLY A 306 -5.95 2.45 35.91
N SER A 307 -6.37 2.31 37.16
CA SER A 307 -5.42 2.13 38.27
C SER A 307 -4.77 0.74 38.21
N LEU A 308 -3.56 0.58 38.76
CA LEU A 308 -2.83 -0.70 38.76
C LEU A 308 -3.70 -1.87 39.26
N GLN A 309 -4.48 -1.67 40.33
CA GLN A 309 -5.35 -2.70 40.89
C GLN A 309 -6.52 -3.06 39.95
N GLU A 310 -7.05 -2.11 39.19
CA GLU A 310 -8.08 -2.37 38.17
C GLU A 310 -7.50 -3.08 36.96
N LEU A 311 -6.27 -2.73 36.55
CA LEU A 311 -5.56 -3.38 35.45
C LEU A 311 -5.18 -4.82 35.78
N GLU A 312 -4.65 -5.10 36.97
CA GLU A 312 -4.41 -6.48 37.46
C GLU A 312 -5.68 -7.34 37.40
N LEU A 313 -6.83 -6.78 37.82
CA LEU A 313 -8.12 -7.47 37.76
C LEU A 313 -8.62 -7.67 36.32
N PHE A 314 -8.39 -6.69 35.44
CA PHE A 314 -8.77 -6.76 34.03
C PHE A 314 -7.91 -7.79 33.27
N THR A 315 -6.58 -7.75 33.40
CA THR A 315 -5.66 -8.75 32.82
C THR A 315 -6.07 -10.16 33.26
N LYS A 316 -6.22 -10.37 34.57
CA LYS A 316 -6.65 -11.66 35.15
C LYS A 316 -8.06 -12.12 34.73
N ALA A 317 -8.91 -11.21 34.25
CA ALA A 317 -10.21 -11.56 33.69
C ALA A 317 -10.15 -11.95 32.20
N VAL A 318 -9.13 -11.49 31.47
CA VAL A 318 -8.86 -11.86 30.07
C VAL A 318 -8.09 -13.19 29.98
N ASP A 319 -7.22 -13.48 30.94
CA ASP A 319 -6.40 -14.72 30.99
C ASP A 319 -7.17 -16.00 31.42
N ARG A 320 -8.50 -15.92 31.60
CA ARG A 320 -9.36 -16.97 32.19
C ARG A 320 -10.30 -17.64 31.20
#